data_AF-A0A535JUW0-F1
#
_entry.id   AF-A0A535JUW0-F1
#
_cell.length_a   1.000
_cell.length_b   1.000
_cell.length_c   1.000
_cell.angle_alpha   90.00
_cell.angle_beta   90.00
_cell.angle_gamma   90.00
#
_symmetry.space_group_name_H-M   'P 1'
#
loop_
_entity.id
_entity.type
_entity.pdbx_description
1 polymer ?
#
loop_
_entity_poly.entity_id
_entity_poly.type
_entity_poly.pdbx_seq_one_letter_code
_entity_poly.pdbx_strand_id
1 'polypeptide(L)'
;MALPLAFSADLVLRAAFRTVPLVDLNLALAAPLVLVAALVFLAAGVAGMAGPRAWARPDARGALALVALPALFLVAELGGTNGAQVVLASGLGLGPEPARATELGMVFVGLGLAGGSLAMSRRYPRGIAAAVACAAGAALVWYVHAPVFSLVGGLLLSAGVLLAAGTIPGAPLKAAGSPLVVTLALAFGWLVFVGTAFGFYAYWAYLPAAYAAIGVVVVATLLSPGAGLPAWRALPIALVPIVVGVPLLALLLTPQSPVTKDPTNTFRIMTYNIHQGFNSGQVPSLDMLVDVISRESPDVLVLQEVVRGWMIDEQHDALGVLAERLDMPYVFGPNIGDLYGNAILSRFPMTDVRRVHFAIESSVRHQPRGAVGVRVGDVVIITTHLDDIADSSAIRQEQVRAILREWDGERIAVIAGDMNADPADLEMSLFSEAGYGDLGEPAGGTTSEEPPRRRIDYIWGVGVIGSSPHTVMALGASDHRAVVVNVTKQSRP
;
A
#
# COMPACT_ATOMS: atom_id res chain seq x y z
N MET A 1 -7.75 22.23 15.79
CA MET A 1 -6.53 23.02 15.45
C MET A 1 -5.41 22.11 14.97
N ALA A 2 -5.15 20.97 15.63
CA ALA A 2 -4.03 20.09 15.28
C ALA A 2 -4.21 19.27 13.98
N LEU A 3 -5.43 18.94 13.55
CA LEU A 3 -5.65 17.98 12.45
C LEU A 3 -5.02 18.39 11.10
N PRO A 4 -5.18 19.63 10.58
CA PRO A 4 -4.49 20.01 9.34
C PRO A 4 -2.97 19.93 9.42
N LEU A 5 -2.40 20.22 10.61
CA LEU A 5 -0.96 20.12 10.85
C LEU A 5 -0.53 18.65 10.89
N ALA A 6 -1.34 17.78 11.50
CA ALA A 6 -1.08 16.34 11.55
C ALA A 6 -1.06 15.71 10.16
N PHE A 7 -2.06 15.99 9.32
CA PHE A 7 -2.09 15.48 7.94
C PHE A 7 -0.97 16.04 7.06
N SER A 8 -0.57 17.30 7.28
CA SER A 8 0.59 17.88 6.62
C SER A 8 1.90 17.21 7.07
N ALA A 9 2.05 16.95 8.36
CA ALA A 9 3.22 16.29 8.93
C ALA A 9 3.31 14.84 8.48
N ASP A 10 2.19 14.11 8.45
CA ASP A 10 2.11 12.72 7.97
C ASP A 10 2.67 12.60 6.54
N LEU A 11 2.15 13.39 5.59
CA LEU A 11 2.68 13.40 4.22
C LEU A 11 4.17 13.75 4.17
N VAL A 12 4.59 14.80 4.89
CA VAL A 12 5.98 15.27 4.88
C VAL A 12 6.93 14.19 5.41
N LEU A 13 6.55 13.49 6.50
CA LEU A 13 7.35 12.42 7.07
C LEU A 13 7.42 11.23 6.10
N ARG A 14 6.30 10.80 5.51
CA ARG A 14 6.30 9.74 4.49
C ARG A 14 7.21 10.07 3.32
N ALA A 15 7.15 11.29 2.80
CA ALA A 15 7.99 11.74 1.71
C ALA A 15 9.48 11.84 2.11
N ALA A 16 9.78 12.38 3.29
CA ALA A 16 11.15 12.53 3.78
C ALA A 16 11.85 11.18 4.04
N PHE A 17 11.09 10.18 4.48
CA PHE A 17 11.61 8.87 4.88
C PHE A 17 11.26 7.76 3.87
N ARG A 18 10.86 8.10 2.64
CA ARG A 18 10.56 7.12 1.58
C ARG A 18 9.55 6.07 1.98
N THR A 19 8.58 6.43 2.82
CA THR A 19 7.58 5.53 3.42
C THR A 19 8.18 4.38 4.25
N VAL A 20 9.49 4.39 4.53
CA VAL A 20 10.15 3.35 5.31
C VAL A 20 9.66 3.43 6.77
N PRO A 21 9.27 2.29 7.37
CA PRO A 21 8.88 2.20 8.77
C PRO A 21 9.94 2.77 9.71
N LEU A 22 9.50 3.40 10.81
CA LEU A 22 10.41 4.03 11.78
C LEU A 22 11.41 3.04 12.38
N VAL A 23 11.03 1.77 12.51
CA VAL A 23 11.87 0.69 13.05
C VAL A 23 12.99 0.28 12.10
N ASP A 24 12.79 0.47 10.79
CA ASP A 24 13.78 0.21 9.74
C ASP A 24 14.67 1.44 9.49
N LEU A 25 14.37 2.59 10.11
CA LEU A 25 15.27 3.74 10.07
C LEU A 25 16.48 3.54 10.98
N ASN A 26 17.63 4.01 10.54
CA ASN A 26 18.83 4.07 11.38
C ASN A 26 18.50 4.81 12.70
N LEU A 27 18.97 4.26 13.83
CA LEU A 27 18.75 4.79 15.17
C LEU A 27 19.10 6.29 15.30
N ALA A 28 20.14 6.75 14.58
CA ALA A 28 20.54 8.15 14.56
C ALA A 28 19.47 9.10 13.99
N LEU A 29 18.57 8.59 13.14
CA LEU A 29 17.41 9.30 12.60
C LEU A 29 16.14 9.01 13.42
N ALA A 30 15.92 7.74 13.78
CA ALA A 30 14.72 7.33 14.51
C ALA A 30 14.63 7.94 15.91
N ALA A 31 15.73 7.93 16.69
CA ALA A 31 15.70 8.40 18.07
C ALA A 31 15.36 9.90 18.20
N PRO A 32 15.93 10.83 17.40
CA PRO A 32 15.48 12.21 17.39
C PRO A 32 14.01 12.38 17.00
N LEU A 33 13.50 11.63 16.02
CA LEU A 33 12.09 11.70 15.62
C LEU A 33 11.15 11.29 16.76
N VAL A 34 11.45 10.17 17.41
CA VAL A 34 10.68 9.69 18.59
C VAL A 34 10.74 10.71 19.71
N LEU A 35 11.92 11.28 19.97
CA LEU A 35 12.09 12.31 21.00
C LEU A 35 11.26 13.56 20.66
N VAL A 36 11.32 14.05 19.43
CA VAL A 36 10.53 15.22 18.99
C VAL A 36 9.04 14.92 19.12
N ALA A 37 8.57 13.75 18.68
CA ALA A 37 7.17 13.34 18.84
C ALA A 37 6.77 13.31 20.33
N ALA A 38 7.57 12.68 21.19
CA ALA A 38 7.33 12.62 22.63
C ALA A 38 7.30 14.01 23.27
N LEU A 39 8.22 14.90 22.90
CA LEU A 39 8.25 16.28 23.38
C LEU A 39 7.05 17.09 22.90
N VAL A 40 6.59 16.90 21.65
CA VAL A 40 5.38 17.54 21.12
C VAL A 40 4.15 17.05 21.87
N PHE A 41 4.01 15.74 22.11
CA PHE A 41 2.90 15.18 22.90
C PHE A 41 2.93 15.68 24.34
N LEU A 42 4.11 15.72 24.96
CA LEU A 42 4.28 16.25 26.32
C LEU A 42 3.90 17.74 26.38
N ALA A 43 4.42 18.56 25.45
CA ALA A 43 4.11 19.98 25.38
C ALA A 43 2.62 20.22 25.14
N ALA A 44 1.98 19.44 24.26
CA ALA A 44 0.54 19.51 24.04
C ALA A 44 -0.26 19.13 25.29
N GLY A 45 0.18 18.11 26.03
CA GLY A 45 -0.41 17.73 27.32
C GLY A 45 -0.27 18.82 28.37
N VAL A 46 0.93 19.38 28.54
CA VAL A 46 1.19 20.50 29.47
C VAL A 46 0.38 21.73 29.11
N ALA A 47 0.36 22.11 27.83
CA ALA A 47 -0.44 23.23 27.35
C ALA A 47 -1.95 23.00 27.57
N GLY A 48 -2.44 21.78 27.39
CA GLY A 48 -3.82 21.40 27.68
C GLY A 48 -4.18 21.45 29.17
N MET A 49 -3.19 21.31 30.05
CA MET A 49 -3.37 21.46 31.51
C MET A 49 -3.24 22.90 32.00
N ALA A 50 -2.67 23.80 31.19
CA ALA A 50 -2.44 25.20 31.55
C ALA A 50 -3.69 26.05 31.32
N GLY A 51 -4.43 26.35 32.39
CA GLY A 51 -5.55 27.31 32.39
C GLY A 51 -6.76 26.86 33.22
N PRO A 52 -7.75 27.75 33.40
CA PRO A 52 -9.00 27.41 34.09
C PRO A 52 -9.73 26.29 33.32
N ARG A 53 -10.02 25.17 34.00
CA ARG A 53 -10.75 24.05 33.40
C ARG A 53 -12.24 24.37 33.39
N ALA A 54 -12.76 24.72 32.21
CA ALA A 54 -14.19 24.83 31.98
C ALA A 54 -14.61 23.81 30.91
N TRP A 55 -15.66 23.06 31.19
CA TRP A 55 -16.25 22.21 30.15
C TRP A 55 -16.91 23.08 29.10
N ALA A 56 -16.71 22.72 27.84
CA ALA A 56 -17.37 23.36 26.73
C ALA A 56 -17.85 22.29 25.73
N ARG A 57 -18.92 22.60 25.03
CA ARG A 57 -19.50 21.71 24.01
C ARG A 57 -19.91 22.51 22.77
N PRO A 58 -19.87 21.91 21.58
CA PRO A 58 -20.51 22.49 20.42
C PRO A 58 -22.04 22.47 20.55
N ASP A 59 -22.73 23.10 19.61
CA ASP A 59 -24.17 22.88 19.42
C ASP A 59 -24.47 21.47 18.90
N ALA A 60 -25.75 21.14 18.69
CA ALA A 60 -26.15 19.81 18.23
C ALA A 60 -25.54 19.42 16.87
N ARG A 61 -25.39 20.38 15.95
CA ARG A 61 -24.80 20.15 14.63
C ARG A 61 -23.30 19.87 14.74
N GLY A 62 -22.59 20.65 15.55
CA GLY A 62 -21.17 20.41 15.80
C GLY A 62 -20.91 19.13 16.59
N ALA A 63 -21.78 18.76 17.54
CA ALA A 63 -21.69 17.47 18.23
C ALA A 63 -21.85 16.29 17.26
N LEU A 64 -22.84 16.37 16.36
CA LEU A 64 -23.03 15.37 15.32
C LEU A 64 -21.85 15.33 14.34
N ALA A 65 -21.26 16.48 14.00
CA ALA A 65 -20.08 16.53 13.13
C ALA A 65 -18.85 15.87 13.79
N LEU A 66 -18.67 15.96 15.11
CA LEU A 66 -17.55 15.32 15.81
C LEU A 66 -17.56 13.78 15.68
N VAL A 67 -18.72 13.15 15.46
CA VAL A 67 -18.84 11.71 15.18
C VAL A 67 -18.02 11.32 13.94
N ALA A 68 -17.85 12.23 12.98
CA ALA A 68 -17.14 11.98 11.74
C ALA A 68 -15.61 12.10 11.83
N LEU A 69 -15.04 12.48 12.98
CA LEU A 69 -13.59 12.64 13.09
C LEU A 69 -12.82 11.35 12.79
N PRO A 70 -13.20 10.17 13.31
CA PRO A 70 -12.55 8.91 12.95
C PRO A 70 -12.69 8.57 11.46
N ALA A 71 -13.85 8.84 10.85
CA ALA A 71 -14.03 8.67 9.40
C ALA A 71 -13.12 9.61 8.60
N LEU A 72 -12.89 10.84 9.07
CA LEU A 72 -11.96 11.77 8.45
C LEU A 72 -10.52 11.24 8.46
N PHE A 73 -10.07 10.62 9.56
CA PHE A 73 -8.78 9.94 9.59
C PHE A 73 -8.74 8.82 8.55
N LEU A 74 -9.78 7.99 8.47
CA LEU A 74 -9.84 6.94 7.46
C LEU A 74 -9.70 7.51 6.04
N VAL A 75 -10.44 8.56 5.69
CA VAL A 75 -10.36 9.19 4.36
C VAL A 75 -8.98 9.79 4.09
N ALA A 76 -8.35 10.39 5.12
CA ALA A 76 -6.98 10.88 5.03
C ALA A 76 -6.01 9.73 4.70
N GLU A 77 -5.98 8.70 5.54
CA GLU A 77 -5.06 7.57 5.41
C GLU A 77 -5.30 6.74 4.13
N LEU A 78 -6.54 6.65 3.64
CA LEU A 78 -6.86 5.92 2.41
C LEU A 78 -6.37 6.64 1.15
N GLY A 79 -6.55 7.96 1.06
CA GLY A 79 -6.21 8.71 -0.16
C GLY A 79 -5.92 10.20 0.02
N GLY A 80 -6.34 10.80 1.14
CA GLY A 80 -6.09 12.22 1.42
C GLY A 80 -4.63 12.55 1.79
N THR A 81 -3.85 11.58 2.27
CA THR A 81 -2.40 11.67 2.54
C THR A 81 -1.60 10.52 1.92
N ASN A 82 -2.27 9.57 1.27
CA ASN A 82 -1.65 8.38 0.68
C ASN A 82 -1.30 8.58 -0.80
N GLY A 83 -0.03 8.90 -1.06
CA GLY A 83 0.48 9.08 -2.42
C GLY A 83 0.43 7.80 -3.27
N ALA A 84 0.64 6.62 -2.66
CA ALA A 84 0.61 5.34 -3.38
C ALA A 84 -0.78 5.07 -3.95
N GLN A 85 -1.84 5.25 -3.15
CA GLN A 85 -3.22 5.08 -3.62
C GLN A 85 -3.55 6.03 -4.78
N VAL A 86 -3.16 7.29 -4.68
CA VAL A 86 -3.45 8.29 -5.72
C VAL A 86 -2.75 7.94 -7.04
N VAL A 87 -1.49 7.52 -6.98
CA VAL A 87 -0.74 7.17 -8.20
C VAL A 87 -1.25 5.85 -8.80
N LEU A 88 -1.53 4.83 -7.98
CA LEU A 88 -2.01 3.54 -8.46
C LEU A 88 -3.40 3.64 -9.10
N ALA A 89 -4.29 4.44 -8.52
CA ALA A 89 -5.59 4.76 -9.13
C ALA A 89 -5.48 5.48 -10.48
N SER A 90 -4.32 6.06 -10.82
CA SER A 90 -4.05 6.65 -12.13
C SER A 90 -3.49 5.65 -13.15
N GLY A 91 -3.32 4.38 -12.77
CA GLY A 91 -2.66 3.35 -13.58
C GLY A 91 -1.14 3.54 -13.70
N LEU A 92 -0.59 4.58 -13.07
CA LEU A 92 0.84 4.72 -12.81
C LEU A 92 1.20 3.88 -11.58
N GLY A 93 2.47 3.57 -11.41
CA GLY A 93 2.92 2.60 -10.42
C GLY A 93 2.54 1.14 -10.72
N LEU A 94 2.06 0.81 -11.92
CA LEU A 94 1.78 -0.59 -12.32
C LEU A 94 2.94 -1.21 -13.13
N GLY A 95 3.83 -0.37 -13.66
CA GLY A 95 4.99 -0.77 -14.43
C GLY A 95 4.74 -1.17 -15.89
N PRO A 96 5.81 -1.34 -16.69
CA PRO A 96 7.22 -1.26 -16.30
C PRO A 96 7.68 0.19 -16.10
N GLU A 97 8.00 0.56 -14.86
CA GLU A 97 8.37 1.93 -14.50
C GLU A 97 9.31 1.96 -13.27
N PRO A 98 9.97 3.09 -12.98
CA PRO A 98 10.89 3.19 -11.85
C PRO A 98 10.17 3.34 -10.51
N ALA A 99 10.93 3.20 -9.42
CA ALA A 99 10.51 3.33 -8.02
C ALA A 99 9.96 4.71 -7.60
N ARG A 100 9.66 5.63 -8.53
CA ARG A 100 9.30 7.03 -8.24
C ARG A 100 7.78 7.33 -8.25
N ALA A 101 6.96 6.32 -8.53
CA ALA A 101 5.52 6.53 -8.72
C ALA A 101 4.86 7.08 -7.44
N THR A 102 5.18 6.53 -6.27
CA THR A 102 4.58 6.96 -5.01
C THR A 102 4.94 8.40 -4.67
N GLU A 103 6.17 8.83 -4.96
CA GLU A 103 6.60 10.22 -4.83
C GLU A 103 5.80 11.17 -5.71
N LEU A 104 5.52 10.77 -6.95
CA LEU A 104 4.66 11.55 -7.83
C LEU A 104 3.27 11.72 -7.21
N GLY A 105 2.68 10.65 -6.69
CA GLY A 105 1.42 10.70 -5.95
C GLY A 105 1.49 11.64 -4.74
N MET A 106 2.56 11.56 -3.94
CA MET A 106 2.79 12.44 -2.79
C MET A 106 2.91 13.92 -3.18
N VAL A 107 3.46 14.25 -4.36
CA VAL A 107 3.46 15.62 -4.88
C VAL A 107 2.05 16.13 -5.12
N PHE A 108 1.18 15.35 -5.77
CA PHE A 108 -0.21 15.76 -6.02
C PHE A 108 -1.02 15.91 -4.72
N VAL A 109 -0.84 14.98 -3.79
CA VAL A 109 -1.40 15.05 -2.44
C VAL A 109 -0.92 16.32 -1.72
N GLY A 110 0.38 16.62 -1.77
CA GLY A 110 0.98 17.81 -1.17
C GLY A 110 0.47 19.11 -1.77
N LEU A 111 0.32 19.18 -3.09
CA LEU A 111 -0.33 20.30 -3.77
C LEU A 111 -1.80 20.47 -3.34
N GLY A 112 -2.51 19.36 -3.12
CA GLY A 112 -3.87 19.36 -2.58
C GLY A 112 -3.95 19.92 -1.16
N LEU A 113 -3.11 19.42 -0.24
CA LEU A 113 -3.00 19.92 1.13
C LEU A 113 -2.62 21.41 1.16
N ALA A 114 -1.70 21.83 0.29
CA ALA A 114 -1.33 23.24 0.13
C ALA A 114 -2.50 24.09 -0.37
N GLY A 115 -3.22 23.61 -1.39
CA GLY A 115 -4.43 24.24 -1.93
C GLY A 115 -5.51 24.42 -0.85
N GLY A 116 -5.77 23.38 -0.06
CA GLY A 116 -6.67 23.46 1.09
C GLY A 116 -6.21 24.50 2.11
N SER A 117 -4.90 24.54 2.41
CA SER A 117 -4.32 25.44 3.41
C SER A 117 -4.44 26.91 2.99
N LEU A 118 -4.15 27.18 1.71
CA LEU A 118 -4.32 28.50 1.12
C LEU A 118 -5.80 28.89 1.03
N ALA A 119 -6.68 27.94 0.74
CA ALA A 119 -8.12 28.20 0.72
C ALA A 119 -8.61 28.66 2.10
N MET A 120 -8.09 28.08 3.21
CA MET A 120 -8.43 28.53 4.59
C MET A 120 -8.12 30.00 4.89
N SER A 121 -7.34 30.69 4.05
CA SER A 121 -7.07 32.13 4.16
C SER A 121 -8.25 33.02 3.71
N ARG A 122 -9.25 32.43 3.04
CA ARG A 122 -10.40 33.13 2.46
C ARG A 122 -11.68 32.88 3.26
N ARG A 123 -12.63 33.83 3.17
CA ARG A 123 -13.99 33.68 3.71
C ARG A 123 -14.93 33.11 2.64
N TYR A 124 -15.43 31.91 2.87
CA TYR A 124 -16.37 31.20 2.01
C TYR A 124 -17.02 30.07 2.84
N PRO A 125 -18.12 29.43 2.39
CA PRO A 125 -18.70 28.30 3.11
C PRO A 125 -17.77 27.07 3.04
N ARG A 126 -16.80 27.01 3.94
CA ARG A 126 -15.73 26.00 3.95
C ARG A 126 -16.26 24.58 4.04
N GLY A 127 -17.35 24.37 4.77
CA GLY A 127 -18.01 23.07 4.86
C GLY A 127 -18.50 22.55 3.50
N ILE A 128 -19.09 23.43 2.67
CA ILE A 128 -19.54 23.07 1.32
C ILE A 128 -18.35 22.75 0.41
N ALA A 129 -17.30 23.58 0.45
CA ALA A 129 -16.10 23.32 -0.33
C ALA A 129 -15.41 22.01 0.06
N ALA A 130 -15.32 21.70 1.35
CA ALA A 130 -14.78 20.44 1.84
C ALA A 130 -15.61 19.25 1.33
N ALA A 131 -16.95 19.33 1.46
CA ALA A 131 -17.86 18.31 0.97
C ALA A 131 -17.70 18.04 -0.54
N VAL A 132 -17.70 19.11 -1.35
CA VAL A 132 -17.51 18.99 -2.81
C VAL A 132 -16.15 18.41 -3.16
N ALA A 133 -15.08 18.91 -2.53
CA ALA A 133 -13.72 18.44 -2.81
C ALA A 133 -13.52 16.98 -2.40
N CYS A 134 -14.01 16.55 -1.23
CA CYS A 134 -13.97 15.15 -0.80
C CYS A 134 -14.78 14.25 -1.74
N ALA A 135 -16.02 14.62 -2.07
CA ALA A 135 -16.89 13.80 -2.92
C ALA A 135 -16.35 13.69 -4.36
N ALA A 136 -15.95 14.82 -4.96
CA ALA A 136 -15.40 14.85 -6.31
C ALA A 136 -14.04 14.15 -6.36
N GLY A 137 -13.16 14.42 -5.39
CA GLY A 137 -11.85 13.79 -5.29
C GLY A 137 -11.96 12.27 -5.18
N ALA A 138 -12.83 11.80 -4.29
CA ALA A 138 -13.11 10.37 -4.15
C ALA A 138 -13.70 9.73 -5.41
N ALA A 139 -14.66 10.39 -6.06
CA ALA A 139 -15.22 9.90 -7.31
C ALA A 139 -14.14 9.79 -8.39
N LEU A 140 -13.24 10.76 -8.50
CA LEU A 140 -12.15 10.71 -9.47
C LEU A 140 -11.14 9.59 -9.18
N VAL A 141 -10.75 9.41 -7.91
CA VAL A 141 -9.78 8.36 -7.51
C VAL A 141 -10.38 6.96 -7.66
N TRP A 142 -11.56 6.71 -7.10
CA TRP A 142 -12.06 5.34 -6.93
C TRP A 142 -13.19 4.93 -7.87
N TYR A 143 -13.94 5.89 -8.43
CA TYR A 143 -15.04 5.57 -9.34
C TYR A 143 -14.64 5.74 -10.81
N VAL A 144 -14.04 6.88 -11.14
CA VAL A 144 -13.51 7.15 -12.49
C VAL A 144 -12.25 6.33 -12.72
N HIS A 145 -11.35 6.25 -11.72
CA HIS A 145 -10.17 5.37 -11.71
C HIS A 145 -9.42 5.40 -13.06
N ALA A 146 -9.09 6.62 -13.50
CA ALA A 146 -8.51 6.86 -14.82
C ALA A 146 -7.36 7.85 -14.70
N PRO A 147 -6.34 7.80 -15.59
CA PRO A 147 -5.02 8.38 -15.32
C PRO A 147 -4.98 9.80 -14.74
N VAL A 148 -4.93 10.83 -15.59
CA VAL A 148 -4.83 12.23 -15.16
C VAL A 148 -5.96 12.61 -14.19
N PHE A 149 -7.13 11.97 -14.32
CA PHE A 149 -8.29 12.21 -13.47
C PHE A 149 -8.05 11.77 -12.02
N SER A 150 -7.46 10.62 -11.77
CA SER A 150 -7.17 10.12 -10.42
C SER A 150 -6.10 10.97 -9.73
N LEU A 151 -5.11 11.49 -10.47
CA LEU A 151 -4.12 12.43 -9.93
C LEU A 151 -4.78 13.76 -9.49
N VAL A 152 -5.68 14.30 -10.33
CA VAL A 152 -6.50 15.47 -9.97
C VAL A 152 -7.43 15.12 -8.80
N GLY A 153 -7.96 13.91 -8.79
CA GLY A 153 -8.79 13.36 -7.71
C GLY A 153 -8.08 13.36 -6.38
N GLY A 154 -6.84 12.88 -6.32
CA GLY A 154 -5.99 12.93 -5.13
C GLY A 154 -5.77 14.36 -4.64
N LEU A 155 -5.43 15.29 -5.54
CA LEU A 155 -5.29 16.71 -5.20
C LEU A 155 -6.57 17.28 -4.57
N LEU A 156 -7.73 17.03 -5.19
CA LEU A 156 -9.02 17.49 -4.67
C LEU A 156 -9.37 16.85 -3.34
N LEU A 157 -9.14 15.54 -3.20
CA LEU A 157 -9.42 14.79 -1.99
C LEU A 157 -8.58 15.30 -0.82
N SER A 158 -7.27 15.48 -1.02
CA SER A 158 -6.36 16.03 -0.01
C SER A 158 -6.75 17.45 0.40
N ALA A 159 -7.11 18.31 -0.57
CA ALA A 159 -7.64 19.64 -0.27
C ALA A 159 -8.92 19.57 0.56
N GLY A 160 -9.84 18.67 0.20
CA GLY A 160 -11.09 18.42 0.90
C GLY A 160 -10.89 17.94 2.33
N VAL A 161 -10.00 16.95 2.53
CA VAL A 161 -9.62 16.40 3.85
C VAL A 161 -9.04 17.50 4.74
N LEU A 162 -8.15 18.34 4.22
CA LEU A 162 -7.57 19.42 5.00
C LEU A 162 -8.58 20.50 5.36
N LEU A 163 -9.51 20.83 4.46
CA LEU A 163 -10.62 21.72 4.77
C LEU A 163 -11.57 21.11 5.80
N ALA A 164 -11.93 19.83 5.65
CA ALA A 164 -12.77 19.09 6.58
C ALA A 164 -12.17 19.06 8.00
N ALA A 165 -10.86 18.83 8.10
CA ALA A 165 -10.07 18.88 9.33
C ALA A 165 -10.13 20.25 10.02
N GLY A 166 -10.28 21.32 9.24
CA GLY A 166 -10.44 22.68 9.73
C GLY A 166 -11.89 23.09 10.03
N THR A 167 -12.89 22.36 9.51
CA THR A 167 -14.32 22.70 9.66
C THR A 167 -15.05 21.85 10.68
N ILE A 168 -14.86 20.52 10.67
CA ILE A 168 -15.55 19.57 11.56
C ILE A 168 -15.36 19.94 13.04
N PRO A 169 -14.13 20.11 13.56
CA PRO A 169 -13.92 20.53 14.95
C PRO A 169 -14.12 22.05 15.14
N GLY A 170 -14.51 22.79 14.11
CA GLY A 170 -14.55 24.25 14.08
C GLY A 170 -15.86 24.88 14.57
N ALA A 171 -16.82 24.07 15.03
CA ALA A 171 -18.09 24.56 15.57
C ALA A 171 -17.86 25.43 16.82
N PRO A 172 -18.56 26.57 16.97
CA PRO A 172 -18.44 27.41 18.16
C PRO A 172 -18.78 26.63 19.43
N LEU A 173 -17.92 26.75 20.44
CA LEU A 173 -18.10 26.10 21.73
C LEU A 173 -18.89 27.01 22.69
N LYS A 174 -19.77 26.40 23.48
CA LYS A 174 -20.51 27.03 24.58
C LYS A 174 -20.12 26.38 25.89
N ALA A 175 -20.15 27.14 26.99
CA ALA A 175 -19.91 26.61 28.32
C ALA A 175 -20.87 25.45 28.63
N ALA A 176 -20.37 24.44 29.33
CA ALA A 176 -21.09 23.24 29.72
C ALA A 176 -20.77 22.88 31.18
N GLY A 177 -21.66 22.13 31.82
CA GLY A 177 -21.40 21.55 33.14
C GLY A 177 -20.67 20.21 33.10
N SER A 178 -20.51 19.60 31.93
CA SER A 178 -20.00 18.24 31.76
C SER A 178 -19.44 18.01 30.34
N PRO A 179 -18.45 17.10 30.16
CA PRO A 179 -17.93 16.72 28.85
C PRO A 179 -18.80 15.71 28.10
N LEU A 180 -19.88 15.20 28.72
CA LEU A 180 -20.63 14.03 28.27
C LEU A 180 -20.98 14.02 26.77
N VAL A 181 -21.45 15.15 26.23
CA VAL A 181 -21.84 15.25 24.80
C VAL A 181 -20.64 15.03 23.88
N VAL A 182 -19.50 15.63 24.19
CA VAL A 182 -18.28 15.48 23.40
C VAL A 182 -17.75 14.05 23.53
N THR A 183 -17.73 13.51 24.74
CA THR A 183 -17.30 12.13 25.01
C THR A 183 -18.15 11.12 24.24
N LEU A 184 -19.48 11.23 24.29
CA LEU A 184 -20.39 10.31 23.60
C LEU A 184 -20.27 10.43 22.07
N ALA A 185 -20.17 11.64 21.53
CA ALA A 185 -20.00 11.84 20.10
C ALA A 185 -18.70 11.19 19.58
N LEU A 186 -17.58 11.42 20.27
CA LEU A 186 -16.30 10.82 19.90
C LEU A 186 -16.29 9.30 20.09
N ALA A 187 -16.82 8.80 21.22
CA ALA A 187 -16.91 7.36 21.48
C ALA A 187 -17.73 6.65 20.41
N PHE A 188 -18.89 7.21 20.04
CA PHE A 188 -19.73 6.66 18.98
C PHE A 188 -19.01 6.69 17.63
N GLY A 189 -18.34 7.79 17.28
CA GLY A 189 -17.54 7.88 16.06
C GLY A 189 -16.45 6.82 15.98
N TRP A 190 -15.74 6.57 17.10
CA TRP A 190 -14.69 5.54 17.16
C TRP A 190 -15.25 4.13 17.06
N LEU A 191 -16.41 3.86 17.66
CA LEU A 191 -17.09 2.57 17.50
C LEU A 191 -17.51 2.32 16.04
N VAL A 192 -18.03 3.34 15.35
CA VAL A 192 -18.35 3.25 13.92
C VAL A 192 -17.08 3.01 13.11
N PHE A 193 -16.00 3.74 13.39
CA PHE A 193 -14.70 3.53 12.72
C PHE A 193 -14.17 2.12 12.92
N VAL A 194 -14.17 1.60 14.15
CA VAL A 194 -13.73 0.22 14.42
C VAL A 194 -14.60 -0.76 13.65
N GLY A 195 -15.92 -0.59 13.61
CA GLY A 195 -16.80 -1.43 12.81
C GLY A 195 -16.50 -1.37 11.31
N THR A 196 -16.24 -0.18 10.76
CA THR A 196 -15.90 0.00 9.34
C THR A 196 -14.51 -0.51 8.99
N ALA A 197 -13.50 -0.24 9.83
CA ALA A 197 -12.13 -0.70 9.63
C ALA A 197 -12.02 -2.23 9.80
N PHE A 198 -12.71 -2.79 10.79
CA PHE A 198 -12.84 -4.25 10.94
C PHE A 198 -13.59 -4.86 9.76
N GLY A 199 -14.68 -4.24 9.29
CA GLY A 199 -15.39 -4.67 8.09
C GLY A 199 -14.50 -4.63 6.85
N PHE A 200 -13.65 -3.59 6.71
CA PHE A 200 -12.64 -3.54 5.67
C PHE A 200 -11.66 -4.73 5.76
N TYR A 201 -11.08 -4.95 6.94
CA TYR A 201 -10.10 -6.02 7.18
C TYR A 201 -10.70 -7.42 6.95
N ALA A 202 -11.88 -7.69 7.52
CA ALA A 202 -12.48 -9.01 7.51
C ALA A 202 -13.14 -9.40 6.17
N TYR A 203 -13.52 -8.43 5.34
CA TYR A 203 -14.24 -8.67 4.09
C TYR A 203 -13.44 -8.23 2.85
N TRP A 204 -12.21 -7.77 3.03
CA TRP A 204 -11.41 -7.14 1.96
C TRP A 204 -12.18 -5.99 1.25
N ALA A 205 -13.13 -5.38 1.96
CA ALA A 205 -14.14 -4.47 1.42
C ALA A 205 -13.65 -3.01 1.42
N TYR A 206 -12.50 -2.79 0.77
CA TYR A 206 -11.81 -1.51 0.73
C TYR A 206 -12.69 -0.36 0.23
N LEU A 207 -13.26 -0.51 -0.97
CA LEU A 207 -14.04 0.54 -1.61
C LEU A 207 -15.33 0.90 -0.85
N PRO A 208 -16.16 -0.08 -0.40
CA PRO A 208 -17.31 0.24 0.45
C PRO A 208 -16.96 1.02 1.71
N ALA A 209 -15.87 0.64 2.40
CA ALA A 209 -15.41 1.33 3.60
C ALA A 209 -14.97 2.78 3.28
N ALA A 210 -14.23 2.97 2.19
CA ALA A 210 -13.84 4.30 1.71
C ALA A 210 -15.07 5.18 1.45
N TYR A 211 -16.02 4.72 0.64
CA TYR A 211 -17.21 5.50 0.30
C TYR A 211 -18.09 5.81 1.51
N ALA A 212 -18.25 4.87 2.44
CA ALA A 212 -18.98 5.09 3.69
C ALA A 212 -18.32 6.21 4.53
N ALA A 213 -17.00 6.15 4.71
CA ALA A 213 -16.27 7.17 5.45
C ALA A 213 -16.33 8.55 4.75
N ILE A 214 -16.19 8.60 3.43
CA ILE A 214 -16.35 9.82 2.64
C ILE A 214 -17.76 10.41 2.83
N GLY A 215 -18.80 9.57 2.76
CA GLY A 215 -20.18 10.01 2.98
C GLY A 215 -20.39 10.63 4.36
N VAL A 216 -19.83 10.01 5.41
CA VAL A 216 -19.87 10.53 6.78
C VAL A 216 -19.15 11.89 6.88
N VAL A 217 -17.96 12.03 6.27
CA VAL A 217 -17.21 13.29 6.24
C VAL A 217 -17.96 14.39 5.47
N VAL A 218 -18.55 14.06 4.32
CA VAL A 218 -19.34 14.97 3.49
C VAL A 218 -20.55 15.49 4.28
N VAL A 219 -21.32 14.62 4.92
CA VAL A 219 -22.46 15.02 5.74
C VAL A 219 -22.01 15.91 6.91
N ALA A 220 -20.96 15.53 7.63
CA ALA A 220 -20.46 16.29 8.78
C ALA A 220 -19.96 17.69 8.41
N THR A 221 -19.30 17.83 7.27
CA THR A 221 -18.83 19.12 6.76
C THR A 221 -19.98 20.02 6.30
N LEU A 222 -21.03 19.46 5.69
CA LEU A 222 -22.25 20.20 5.34
C LEU A 222 -23.02 20.69 6.57
N LEU A 223 -23.02 19.91 7.65
CA LEU A 223 -23.61 20.31 8.94
C LEU A 223 -22.84 21.44 9.64
N SER A 224 -21.56 21.65 9.26
CA SER A 224 -20.64 22.62 9.86
C SER A 224 -20.15 23.64 8.83
N PRO A 225 -20.97 24.66 8.47
CA PRO A 225 -20.70 25.53 7.32
C PRO A 225 -19.41 26.37 7.44
N GLY A 226 -18.88 26.56 8.67
CA GLY A 226 -17.53 27.09 8.90
C GLY A 226 -17.27 28.46 8.27
N ALA A 227 -18.07 29.48 8.63
CA ALA A 227 -18.04 30.78 7.94
C ALA A 227 -16.93 31.76 8.41
N GLY A 228 -16.36 31.57 9.61
CA GLY A 228 -15.30 32.45 10.15
C GLY A 228 -13.89 32.06 9.65
N LEU A 229 -12.94 33.00 9.67
CA LEU A 229 -11.53 32.68 9.45
C LEU A 229 -10.94 32.08 10.75
N PRO A 230 -10.34 30.88 10.72
CA PRO A 230 -9.70 30.33 11.91
C PRO A 230 -8.56 31.23 12.37
N ALA A 231 -8.44 31.46 13.68
CA ALA A 231 -7.35 32.24 14.26
C ALA A 231 -5.97 31.59 14.00
N TRP A 232 -5.93 30.25 13.96
CA TRP A 232 -4.74 29.44 13.75
C TRP A 232 -4.40 29.19 12.26
N ARG A 233 -5.12 29.79 11.31
CA ARG A 233 -4.94 29.53 9.87
C ARG A 233 -3.53 29.84 9.34
N ALA A 234 -2.79 30.71 10.03
CA ALA A 234 -1.42 31.04 9.66
C ALA A 234 -0.47 29.83 9.75
N LEU A 235 -0.74 28.88 10.66
CA LEU A 235 0.12 27.71 10.87
C LEU A 235 0.13 26.74 9.66
N PRO A 236 -1.01 26.20 9.18
CA PRO A 236 -1.00 25.35 7.98
C PRO A 236 -0.52 26.09 6.73
N ILE A 237 -0.78 27.40 6.62
CA ILE A 237 -0.25 28.23 5.52
C ILE A 237 1.28 28.31 5.59
N ALA A 238 1.85 28.49 6.78
CA ALA A 238 3.30 28.51 6.95
C ALA A 238 3.98 27.17 6.62
N LEU A 239 3.24 26.05 6.67
CA LEU A 239 3.74 24.73 6.28
C LEU A 239 3.71 24.47 4.77
N VAL A 240 3.01 25.29 3.97
CA VAL A 240 2.88 25.08 2.51
C VAL A 240 4.23 24.84 1.80
N PRO A 241 5.29 25.63 2.05
CA PRO A 241 6.59 25.40 1.40
C PRO A 241 7.17 24.01 1.73
N ILE A 242 6.94 23.50 2.94
CA ILE A 242 7.45 22.19 3.38
C ILE A 242 6.59 21.07 2.77
N VAL A 243 5.27 21.21 2.82
CA VAL A 243 4.30 20.22 2.31
C VAL A 243 4.41 20.03 0.80
N VAL A 244 4.83 21.06 0.06
CA VAL A 244 5.12 20.93 -1.39
C VAL A 244 6.58 20.58 -1.64
N GLY A 245 7.50 21.23 -0.92
CA GLY A 245 8.93 21.12 -1.16
C GLY A 245 9.51 19.76 -0.83
N VAL A 246 9.07 19.11 0.26
CA VAL A 246 9.60 17.80 0.66
C VAL A 246 9.18 16.68 -0.30
N PRO A 247 7.88 16.51 -0.66
CA PRO A 247 7.51 15.55 -1.70
C PRO A 247 8.15 15.81 -3.05
N LEU A 248 8.29 17.08 -3.45
CA LEU A 248 8.96 17.43 -4.70
C LEU A 248 10.46 17.07 -4.66
N LEU A 249 11.14 17.37 -3.56
CA LEU A 249 12.54 16.99 -3.37
C LEU A 249 12.70 15.47 -3.35
N ALA A 250 11.81 14.75 -2.67
CA ALA A 250 11.77 13.29 -2.68
C ALA A 250 11.66 12.76 -4.11
N LEU A 251 10.71 13.25 -4.91
CA LEU A 251 10.56 12.87 -6.32
C LEU A 251 11.82 13.15 -7.15
N LEU A 252 12.46 14.31 -6.94
CA LEU A 252 13.67 14.70 -7.68
C LEU A 252 14.91 13.88 -7.29
N LEU A 253 14.97 13.42 -6.03
CA LEU A 253 16.05 12.61 -5.51
C LEU A 253 15.85 11.11 -5.78
N THR A 254 14.63 10.65 -6.12
CA THR A 254 14.41 9.25 -6.48
C THR A 254 15.08 8.96 -7.82
N PRO A 255 15.95 7.93 -7.92
CA PRO A 255 16.58 7.54 -9.17
C PRO A 255 15.55 7.32 -10.30
N GLN A 256 15.95 7.69 -11.51
CA GLN A 256 15.21 7.34 -12.72
C GLN A 256 15.43 5.87 -13.07
N SER A 257 14.60 5.31 -13.97
CA SER A 257 14.70 3.90 -14.36
C SER A 257 16.14 3.50 -14.65
N PRO A 258 16.65 2.44 -14.01
CA PRO A 258 17.96 1.93 -14.35
C PRO A 258 17.98 1.48 -15.79
N VAL A 259 19.19 1.54 -16.38
CA VAL A 259 19.44 0.94 -17.69
C VAL A 259 19.32 -0.56 -17.52
N THR A 260 18.30 -1.14 -18.16
CA THR A 260 18.15 -2.59 -18.20
C THR A 260 19.24 -3.22 -19.08
N LYS A 261 19.63 -4.44 -18.74
CA LYS A 261 20.60 -5.23 -19.50
C LYS A 261 19.88 -6.02 -20.59
N ASP A 262 20.61 -6.41 -21.63
CA ASP A 262 20.05 -7.33 -22.63
C ASP A 262 19.78 -8.71 -22.00
N PRO A 263 18.64 -9.36 -22.32
CA PRO A 263 18.33 -10.70 -21.83
C PRO A 263 19.41 -11.73 -22.20
N THR A 264 19.84 -12.51 -21.22
CA THR A 264 20.82 -13.59 -21.40
C THR A 264 20.14 -14.94 -21.61
N ASN A 265 20.90 -15.94 -22.08
CA ASN A 265 20.37 -17.30 -22.21
C ASN A 265 20.18 -18.00 -20.86
N THR A 266 21.01 -17.62 -19.88
CA THR A 266 20.95 -18.09 -18.50
C THR A 266 20.81 -16.90 -17.58
N PHE A 267 19.85 -16.95 -16.67
CA PHE A 267 19.60 -15.90 -15.69
C PHE A 267 19.19 -16.51 -14.35
N ARG A 268 19.40 -15.77 -13.26
CA ARG A 268 18.97 -16.17 -11.93
C ARG A 268 17.56 -15.66 -11.65
N ILE A 269 16.66 -16.58 -11.28
CA ILE A 269 15.33 -16.23 -10.77
C ILE A 269 15.25 -16.51 -9.27
N MET A 270 14.58 -15.61 -8.55
CA MET A 270 14.23 -15.76 -7.15
C MET A 270 12.72 -15.56 -7.00
N THR A 271 12.04 -16.47 -6.29
CA THR A 271 10.68 -16.24 -5.81
C THR A 271 10.69 -16.01 -4.30
N TYR A 272 9.92 -15.03 -3.85
CA TYR A 272 9.85 -14.71 -2.43
C TYR A 272 8.50 -14.11 -2.02
N ASN A 273 7.74 -14.82 -1.19
CA ASN A 273 6.67 -14.22 -0.40
C ASN A 273 7.32 -13.32 0.67
N ILE A 274 7.10 -12.01 0.58
CA ILE A 274 7.74 -11.02 1.47
C ILE A 274 6.91 -10.70 2.71
N HIS A 275 5.76 -11.34 2.89
CA HIS A 275 4.88 -11.18 4.04
C HIS A 275 4.67 -9.69 4.37
N GLN A 276 4.31 -8.94 3.31
CA GLN A 276 4.03 -7.52 3.39
C GLN A 276 5.20 -6.66 3.88
N GLY A 277 6.43 -7.15 3.80
CA GLY A 277 7.59 -6.44 4.35
C GLY A 277 7.78 -6.63 5.86
N PHE A 278 7.13 -7.63 6.46
CA PHE A 278 7.26 -8.00 7.87
C PHE A 278 7.94 -9.36 8.02
N ASN A 279 8.68 -9.52 9.11
CA ASN A 279 9.23 -10.80 9.48
C ASN A 279 8.19 -11.70 10.17
N SER A 280 8.60 -12.93 10.49
CA SER A 280 7.78 -13.91 11.22
C SER A 280 7.29 -13.45 12.59
N GLY A 281 7.90 -12.40 13.16
CA GLY A 281 7.50 -11.76 14.41
C GLY A 281 6.56 -10.56 14.24
N GLN A 282 6.03 -10.30 13.04
CA GLN A 282 5.16 -9.14 12.75
C GLN A 282 5.86 -7.79 13.02
N VAL A 283 7.17 -7.74 12.77
CA VAL A 283 7.97 -6.50 12.80
C VAL A 283 8.41 -6.18 11.38
N PRO A 284 8.31 -4.92 10.92
CA PRO A 284 8.85 -4.53 9.63
C PRO A 284 10.32 -4.94 9.45
N SER A 285 10.67 -5.33 8.24
CA SER A 285 11.95 -5.99 7.93
C SER A 285 12.45 -5.69 6.52
N LEU A 286 12.11 -4.52 5.95
CA LEU A 286 12.45 -4.19 4.55
C LEU A 286 13.96 -4.17 4.32
N ASP A 287 14.73 -3.67 5.30
CA ASP A 287 16.19 -3.66 5.25
C ASP A 287 16.77 -5.07 5.13
N MET A 288 16.21 -6.02 5.91
CA MET A 288 16.63 -7.42 5.87
C MET A 288 16.24 -8.10 4.54
N LEU A 289 15.06 -7.80 4.00
CA LEU A 289 14.66 -8.29 2.67
C LEU A 289 15.62 -7.80 1.58
N VAL A 290 15.97 -6.51 1.59
CA VAL A 290 16.95 -5.93 0.65
C VAL A 290 18.29 -6.63 0.77
N ASP A 291 18.80 -6.85 1.99
CA ASP A 291 20.08 -7.52 2.22
C ASP A 291 20.09 -8.95 1.69
N VAL A 292 19.03 -9.72 1.94
CA VAL A 292 18.90 -11.11 1.50
C VAL A 292 18.84 -11.19 -0.02
N ILE A 293 17.97 -10.39 -0.65
CA ILE A 293 17.81 -10.38 -2.09
C ILE A 293 19.11 -9.89 -2.76
N SER A 294 19.78 -8.89 -2.19
CA SER A 294 21.04 -8.35 -2.74
C SER A 294 22.17 -9.38 -2.73
N ARG A 295 22.27 -10.22 -1.69
CA ARG A 295 23.26 -11.29 -1.61
C ARG A 295 23.07 -12.36 -2.69
N GLU A 296 21.82 -12.71 -2.96
CA GLU A 296 21.49 -13.62 -4.06
C GLU A 296 21.58 -12.97 -5.42
N SER A 297 21.44 -11.64 -5.49
CA SER A 297 21.55 -10.84 -6.72
C SER A 297 20.79 -11.47 -7.89
N PRO A 298 19.49 -11.77 -7.75
CA PRO A 298 18.70 -12.33 -8.84
C PRO A 298 18.64 -11.35 -10.02
N ASP A 299 18.54 -11.89 -11.22
CA ASP A 299 18.29 -11.08 -12.42
C ASP A 299 16.80 -10.82 -12.61
N VAL A 300 15.96 -11.78 -12.19
CA VAL A 300 14.50 -11.68 -12.14
C VAL A 300 14.04 -12.08 -10.74
N LEU A 301 13.26 -11.22 -10.10
CA LEU A 301 12.70 -11.41 -8.78
C LEU A 301 11.18 -11.40 -8.90
N VAL A 302 10.53 -12.46 -8.43
CA VAL A 302 9.07 -12.53 -8.36
C VAL A 302 8.63 -12.52 -6.91
N LEU A 303 7.69 -11.64 -6.58
CA LEU A 303 7.28 -11.36 -5.21
C LEU A 303 5.78 -11.59 -5.04
N GLN A 304 5.42 -12.10 -3.87
CA GLN A 304 4.04 -12.26 -3.39
C GLN A 304 3.86 -11.45 -2.10
N GLU A 305 2.60 -11.14 -1.76
CA GLU A 305 2.23 -10.30 -0.60
C GLU A 305 2.89 -8.92 -0.63
N VAL A 306 2.94 -8.33 -1.81
CA VAL A 306 3.57 -7.03 -2.01
C VAL A 306 2.57 -5.93 -1.68
N VAL A 307 2.98 -5.01 -0.80
CA VAL A 307 2.16 -3.87 -0.37
C VAL A 307 2.70 -2.53 -0.82
N ARG A 308 1.76 -1.61 -1.07
CA ARG A 308 2.02 -0.25 -1.54
C ARG A 308 1.14 0.76 -0.82
N GLY A 309 1.56 1.29 0.32
CA GLY A 309 0.79 2.29 1.07
C GLY A 309 -0.48 1.72 1.72
N TRP A 310 -0.54 0.42 1.97
CA TRP A 310 -1.73 -0.25 2.47
C TRP A 310 -1.91 -0.05 3.98
N MET A 311 -3.12 0.32 4.42
CA MET A 311 -3.39 0.82 5.78
C MET A 311 -3.05 -0.16 6.90
N ILE A 312 -3.13 -1.46 6.62
CA ILE A 312 -2.96 -2.51 7.63
C ILE A 312 -1.47 -2.68 8.00
N ASP A 313 -0.57 -2.30 7.08
CA ASP A 313 0.85 -2.66 7.08
C ASP A 313 1.76 -1.44 7.25
N GLU A 314 1.39 -0.55 8.17
CA GLU A 314 2.07 0.74 8.43
C GLU A 314 2.16 1.68 7.22
N GLN A 315 1.48 1.36 6.11
CA GLN A 315 1.46 2.13 4.85
C GLN A 315 2.82 2.39 4.21
N HIS A 316 3.77 1.48 4.40
CA HIS A 316 5.01 1.54 3.63
C HIS A 316 4.76 1.11 2.16
N ASP A 317 5.57 1.61 1.23
CA ASP A 317 5.62 1.11 -0.15
C ASP A 317 6.76 0.11 -0.31
N ALA A 318 6.52 -1.15 0.07
CA ALA A 318 7.54 -2.20 0.06
C ALA A 318 8.12 -2.39 -1.35
N LEU A 319 7.25 -2.35 -2.37
CA LEU A 319 7.69 -2.47 -3.76
C LEU A 319 8.59 -1.31 -4.19
N GLY A 320 8.19 -0.07 -3.86
CA GLY A 320 9.00 1.11 -4.15
C GLY A 320 10.38 1.04 -3.48
N VAL A 321 10.43 0.69 -2.20
CA VAL A 321 11.67 0.55 -1.43
C VAL A 321 12.58 -0.54 -2.02
N LEU A 322 12.03 -1.73 -2.33
CA LEU A 322 12.78 -2.83 -2.94
C LEU A 322 13.30 -2.43 -4.33
N ALA A 323 12.45 -1.84 -5.18
CA ALA A 323 12.83 -1.43 -6.52
C ALA A 323 13.94 -0.36 -6.53
N GLU A 324 13.87 0.62 -5.61
CA GLU A 324 14.91 1.65 -5.47
C GLU A 324 16.24 1.04 -5.00
N ARG A 325 16.21 0.23 -3.94
CA ARG A 325 17.44 -0.28 -3.30
C ARG A 325 18.10 -1.42 -4.05
N LEU A 326 17.32 -2.21 -4.80
CA LEU A 326 17.84 -3.28 -5.66
C LEU A 326 18.20 -2.79 -7.06
N ASP A 327 17.87 -1.53 -7.39
CA ASP A 327 18.05 -0.92 -8.71
C ASP A 327 17.38 -1.75 -9.82
N MET A 328 16.10 -2.11 -9.60
CA MET A 328 15.33 -2.96 -10.51
C MET A 328 13.96 -2.32 -10.82
N PRO A 329 13.63 -2.08 -12.11
CA PRO A 329 12.27 -1.73 -12.51
C PRO A 329 11.32 -2.87 -12.16
N TYR A 330 10.06 -2.51 -11.92
CA TYR A 330 9.04 -3.47 -11.52
C TYR A 330 7.82 -3.44 -12.44
N VAL A 331 7.07 -4.53 -12.41
CA VAL A 331 5.67 -4.64 -12.83
C VAL A 331 4.89 -5.12 -11.62
N PHE A 332 3.78 -4.44 -11.33
CA PHE A 332 2.90 -4.75 -10.21
C PHE A 332 1.53 -5.23 -10.72
N GLY A 333 1.05 -6.32 -10.14
CA GLY A 333 -0.28 -6.89 -10.34
C GLY A 333 -1.09 -6.80 -9.05
N PRO A 334 -1.88 -5.73 -8.84
CA PRO A 334 -2.74 -5.61 -7.67
C PRO A 334 -3.82 -6.71 -7.68
N ASN A 335 -4.12 -7.27 -6.52
CA ASN A 335 -5.14 -8.30 -6.32
C ASN A 335 -6.23 -7.85 -5.32
N ILE A 336 -5.86 -7.07 -4.29
CA ILE A 336 -6.82 -6.52 -3.30
C ILE A 336 -6.80 -4.99 -3.40
N GLY A 337 -7.85 -4.44 -3.99
CA GLY A 337 -7.89 -3.03 -4.35
C GLY A 337 -6.69 -2.68 -5.22
N ASP A 338 -6.07 -1.52 -4.98
CA ASP A 338 -4.90 -1.08 -5.73
C ASP A 338 -3.57 -1.39 -5.02
N LEU A 339 -3.59 -1.77 -3.74
CA LEU A 339 -2.43 -1.60 -2.85
C LEU A 339 -1.75 -2.90 -2.40
N TYR A 340 -2.33 -4.06 -2.69
CA TYR A 340 -1.78 -5.37 -2.32
C TYR A 340 -1.85 -6.32 -3.50
N GLY A 341 -0.78 -7.07 -3.76
CA GLY A 341 -0.75 -8.05 -4.84
C GLY A 341 0.61 -8.72 -5.07
N ASN A 342 0.89 -9.05 -6.32
CA ASN A 342 2.13 -9.69 -6.73
C ASN A 342 2.99 -8.73 -7.56
N ALA A 343 4.30 -8.91 -7.57
CA ALA A 343 5.21 -8.09 -8.38
C ALA A 343 6.28 -8.91 -9.08
N ILE A 344 6.78 -8.39 -10.19
CA ILE A 344 7.97 -8.88 -10.89
C ILE A 344 8.95 -7.72 -11.00
N LEU A 345 10.17 -7.90 -10.50
CA LEU A 345 11.29 -7.00 -10.70
C LEU A 345 12.30 -7.67 -11.63
N SER A 346 12.90 -6.93 -12.54
CA SER A 346 13.81 -7.51 -13.52
C SER A 346 14.92 -6.55 -13.92
N ARG A 347 16.16 -7.05 -13.99
CA ARG A 347 17.29 -6.31 -14.58
C ARG A 347 17.19 -6.22 -16.10
N PHE A 348 16.29 -6.96 -16.71
CA PHE A 348 16.04 -7.01 -18.15
C PHE A 348 14.75 -6.28 -18.51
N PRO A 349 14.59 -5.79 -19.77
CA PRO A 349 13.34 -5.22 -20.23
C PRO A 349 12.15 -6.18 -20.05
N MET A 350 11.07 -5.67 -19.47
CA MET A 350 9.79 -6.38 -19.35
C MET A 350 8.80 -5.84 -20.39
N THR A 351 8.23 -6.73 -21.19
CA THR A 351 7.22 -6.42 -22.22
C THR A 351 6.03 -7.36 -22.10
N ASP A 352 4.98 -7.21 -22.93
CA ASP A 352 3.78 -8.09 -22.95
C ASP A 352 3.22 -8.36 -21.53
N VAL A 353 2.94 -7.28 -20.79
CA VAL A 353 2.46 -7.38 -19.42
C VAL A 353 1.00 -7.83 -19.41
N ARG A 354 0.70 -8.92 -18.71
CA ARG A 354 -0.67 -9.44 -18.51
C ARG A 354 -0.95 -9.61 -17.03
N ARG A 355 -2.17 -9.24 -16.60
CA ARG A 355 -2.64 -9.34 -15.22
C ARG A 355 -3.96 -10.08 -15.21
N VAL A 356 -4.04 -11.14 -14.42
CA VAL A 356 -5.21 -12.01 -14.29
C VAL A 356 -5.69 -11.94 -12.86
N HIS A 357 -6.95 -11.58 -12.66
CA HIS A 357 -7.63 -11.75 -11.38
C HIS A 357 -8.37 -13.08 -11.42
N PHE A 358 -8.25 -13.88 -10.36
CA PHE A 358 -9.02 -15.12 -10.24
C PHE A 358 -10.48 -14.82 -9.84
N ALA A 359 -11.34 -15.82 -9.95
CA ALA A 359 -12.73 -15.68 -9.55
C ALA A 359 -12.81 -15.29 -8.06
N ILE A 360 -13.67 -14.31 -7.75
CA ILE A 360 -13.92 -13.92 -6.36
C ILE A 360 -14.82 -14.98 -5.73
N GLU A 361 -14.34 -15.55 -4.64
CA GLU A 361 -15.05 -16.59 -3.91
C GLU A 361 -16.17 -16.02 -3.05
N SER A 362 -17.24 -16.80 -2.90
CA SER A 362 -18.43 -16.38 -2.14
C SER A 362 -18.17 -16.20 -0.64
N SER A 363 -17.19 -16.93 -0.10
CA SER A 363 -16.79 -16.88 1.30
C SER A 363 -15.70 -15.82 1.49
N VAL A 364 -15.91 -14.94 2.47
CA VAL A 364 -15.01 -13.83 2.81
C VAL A 364 -13.66 -14.28 3.39
N ARG A 365 -13.53 -15.58 3.70
CA ARG A 365 -12.28 -16.17 4.17
C ARG A 365 -11.20 -16.23 3.08
N HIS A 366 -11.61 -16.33 1.82
CA HIS A 366 -10.68 -16.39 0.70
C HIS A 366 -10.29 -14.98 0.30
N GLN A 367 -9.00 -14.72 0.29
CA GLN A 367 -8.47 -13.45 -0.16
C GLN A 367 -8.56 -13.37 -1.69
N PRO A 368 -8.89 -12.21 -2.28
CA PRO A 368 -8.75 -12.04 -3.72
C PRO A 368 -7.30 -12.31 -4.17
N ARG A 369 -7.14 -13.22 -5.14
CA ARG A 369 -5.84 -13.65 -5.69
C ARG A 369 -5.79 -13.41 -7.20
N GLY A 370 -4.59 -13.46 -7.75
CA GLY A 370 -4.34 -13.29 -9.18
C GLY A 370 -2.92 -13.62 -9.57
N ALA A 371 -2.63 -13.51 -10.87
CA ALA A 371 -1.31 -13.70 -11.44
C ALA A 371 -0.92 -12.48 -12.29
N VAL A 372 0.38 -12.17 -12.32
CA VAL A 372 0.94 -11.19 -13.26
C VAL A 372 2.08 -11.83 -14.02
N GLY A 373 2.07 -11.65 -15.34
CA GLY A 373 3.07 -12.18 -16.25
C GLY A 373 3.70 -11.10 -17.10
N VAL A 374 4.98 -11.26 -17.39
CA VAL A 374 5.76 -10.39 -18.26
C VAL A 374 6.64 -11.21 -19.18
N ARG A 375 6.99 -10.66 -20.33
CA ARG A 375 7.99 -11.23 -21.23
C ARG A 375 9.35 -10.57 -21.00
N VAL A 376 10.34 -11.41 -20.69
CA VAL A 376 11.76 -11.04 -20.54
C VAL A 376 12.55 -11.75 -21.65
N GLY A 377 12.97 -10.99 -22.66
CA GLY A 377 13.49 -11.58 -23.89
C GLY A 377 12.45 -12.49 -24.55
N ASP A 378 12.74 -13.79 -24.59
CA ASP A 378 11.82 -14.81 -25.15
C ASP A 378 11.08 -15.61 -24.07
N VAL A 379 11.37 -15.36 -22.79
CA VAL A 379 10.80 -16.13 -21.67
C VAL A 379 9.63 -15.37 -21.08
N VAL A 380 8.49 -16.04 -20.91
CA VAL A 380 7.39 -15.51 -20.09
C VAL A 380 7.67 -15.84 -18.63
N ILE A 381 7.69 -14.84 -17.76
CA ILE A 381 7.80 -14.97 -16.31
C ILE A 381 6.46 -14.63 -15.70
N ILE A 382 5.88 -15.56 -14.93
CA ILE A 382 4.59 -15.41 -14.28
C ILE A 382 4.79 -15.56 -12.77
N THR A 383 4.20 -14.64 -12.01
CA THR A 383 4.10 -14.74 -10.56
C THR A 383 2.66 -14.90 -10.11
N THR A 384 2.44 -15.72 -9.09
CA THR A 384 1.11 -15.96 -8.50
C THR A 384 1.23 -16.21 -6.99
N HIS A 385 0.12 -16.02 -6.28
CA HIS A 385 -0.08 -16.43 -4.90
C HIS A 385 -1.46 -17.11 -4.83
N LEU A 386 -1.49 -18.43 -4.61
CA LEU A 386 -2.74 -19.20 -4.57
C LEU A 386 -3.45 -19.11 -3.21
N ASP A 387 -4.70 -19.54 -3.15
CA ASP A 387 -5.52 -19.51 -1.94
C ASP A 387 -4.88 -20.28 -0.76
N ASP A 388 -4.84 -19.65 0.41
CA ASP A 388 -4.17 -20.14 1.63
C ASP A 388 -5.07 -21.00 2.52
N ILE A 389 -6.37 -21.08 2.21
CA ILE A 389 -7.32 -21.83 3.02
C ILE A 389 -7.08 -23.34 2.85
N ALA A 390 -6.74 -24.00 3.95
CA ALA A 390 -6.24 -25.39 3.96
C ALA A 390 -7.16 -26.41 3.26
N ASP A 391 -8.49 -26.25 3.33
CA ASP A 391 -9.47 -27.16 2.74
C ASP A 391 -9.96 -26.72 1.34
N SER A 392 -9.21 -25.85 0.66
CA SER A 392 -9.62 -25.20 -0.60
C SER A 392 -8.90 -25.67 -1.86
N SER A 393 -8.50 -26.95 -1.92
CA SER A 393 -7.83 -27.53 -3.11
C SER A 393 -8.63 -27.30 -4.41
N ALA A 394 -9.96 -27.38 -4.38
CA ALA A 394 -10.77 -27.11 -5.57
C ALA A 394 -10.60 -25.67 -6.12
N ILE A 395 -10.48 -24.69 -5.22
CA ILE A 395 -10.24 -23.28 -5.57
C ILE A 395 -8.85 -23.15 -6.15
N ARG A 396 -7.83 -23.70 -5.50
CA ARG A 396 -6.45 -23.69 -6.02
C ARG A 396 -6.33 -24.36 -7.38
N GLN A 397 -7.02 -25.47 -7.62
CA GLN A 397 -7.06 -26.11 -8.94
C GLN A 397 -7.66 -25.19 -10.01
N GLU A 398 -8.75 -24.47 -9.72
CA GLU A 398 -9.32 -23.50 -10.67
C GLU A 398 -8.39 -22.30 -10.93
N GLN A 399 -7.67 -21.85 -9.91
CA GLN A 399 -6.65 -20.80 -10.04
C GLN A 399 -5.50 -21.28 -10.93
N VAL A 400 -4.97 -22.49 -10.72
CA VAL A 400 -3.95 -23.09 -11.59
C VAL A 400 -4.45 -23.23 -13.03
N ARG A 401 -5.68 -23.72 -13.24
CA ARG A 401 -6.29 -23.79 -14.58
C ARG A 401 -6.45 -22.41 -15.21
N ALA A 402 -6.76 -21.36 -14.44
CA ALA A 402 -6.84 -20.00 -14.95
C ALA A 402 -5.47 -19.49 -15.45
N ILE A 403 -4.40 -19.75 -14.70
CA ILE A 403 -3.03 -19.45 -15.13
C ILE A 403 -2.70 -20.20 -16.43
N LEU A 404 -2.91 -21.52 -16.45
CA LEU A 404 -2.59 -22.35 -17.62
C LEU A 404 -3.39 -21.95 -18.87
N ARG A 405 -4.64 -21.51 -18.71
CA ARG A 405 -5.46 -21.02 -19.84
C ARG A 405 -4.98 -19.66 -20.36
N GLU A 406 -4.59 -18.73 -19.50
CA GLU A 406 -4.16 -17.39 -19.92
C GLU A 406 -2.87 -17.44 -20.75
N TRP A 407 -1.92 -18.27 -20.34
CA TRP A 407 -0.62 -18.44 -21.00
C TRP A 407 -0.55 -19.73 -21.83
N ASP A 408 -1.70 -20.24 -22.27
CA ASP A 408 -1.74 -21.34 -23.22
C ASP A 408 -1.01 -20.94 -24.51
N GLY A 409 -0.27 -21.89 -25.09
CA GLY A 409 0.54 -21.63 -26.28
C GLY A 409 1.98 -21.16 -26.00
N GLU A 410 2.30 -20.63 -24.82
CA GLU A 410 3.67 -20.26 -24.48
C GLU A 410 4.56 -21.52 -24.41
N ARG A 411 5.71 -21.48 -25.08
CA ARG A 411 6.63 -22.63 -25.19
C ARG A 411 7.86 -22.50 -24.31
N ILE A 412 8.16 -21.29 -23.85
CA ILE A 412 9.30 -20.97 -22.98
C ILE A 412 8.76 -20.06 -21.88
N ALA A 413 8.44 -20.65 -20.73
CA ALA A 413 7.82 -19.93 -19.63
C ALA A 413 8.29 -20.45 -18.27
N VAL A 414 8.24 -19.57 -17.28
CA VAL A 414 8.50 -19.84 -15.87
C VAL A 414 7.31 -19.32 -15.06
N ILE A 415 6.72 -20.18 -14.23
CA ILE A 415 5.66 -19.83 -13.29
C ILE A 415 6.24 -20.01 -11.89
N ALA A 416 6.28 -18.96 -11.08
CA ALA A 416 6.91 -19.00 -9.78
C ALA A 416 6.10 -18.24 -8.72
N GLY A 417 6.13 -18.72 -7.48
CA GLY A 417 5.39 -18.09 -6.39
C GLY A 417 4.95 -19.05 -5.31
N ASP A 418 4.17 -18.50 -4.39
CA ASP A 418 3.55 -19.24 -3.29
C ASP A 418 2.27 -19.93 -3.77
N MET A 419 2.33 -21.25 -3.83
CA MET A 419 1.23 -22.10 -4.27
C MET A 419 0.32 -22.55 -3.13
N ASN A 420 0.70 -22.27 -1.87
CA ASN A 420 0.00 -22.73 -0.66
C ASN A 420 -0.31 -24.24 -0.60
N ALA A 421 0.35 -25.04 -1.43
CA ALA A 421 0.08 -26.45 -1.66
C ALA A 421 1.37 -27.27 -1.51
N ASP A 422 1.26 -28.44 -0.91
CA ASP A 422 2.36 -29.38 -0.79
C ASP A 422 2.59 -30.15 -2.11
N PRO A 423 3.78 -30.73 -2.36
CA PRO A 423 4.10 -31.33 -3.65
C PRO A 423 3.17 -32.49 -4.09
N ALA A 424 2.48 -33.12 -3.13
CA ALA A 424 1.56 -34.22 -3.38
C ALA A 424 0.11 -33.77 -3.67
N ASP A 425 -0.19 -32.47 -3.53
CA ASP A 425 -1.53 -31.94 -3.73
C ASP A 425 -1.92 -31.92 -5.22
N LEU A 426 -3.20 -32.10 -5.50
CA LEU A 426 -3.74 -32.29 -6.86
C LEU A 426 -3.45 -31.09 -7.78
N GLU A 427 -3.55 -29.88 -7.25
CA GLU A 427 -3.26 -28.64 -7.97
C GLU A 427 -1.82 -28.58 -8.50
N MET A 428 -0.86 -29.27 -7.88
CA MET A 428 0.53 -29.30 -8.34
C MET A 428 0.71 -30.25 -9.53
N SER A 429 -0.08 -31.32 -9.63
CA SER A 429 -0.02 -32.23 -10.78
C SER A 429 -0.43 -31.54 -12.08
N LEU A 430 -1.33 -30.56 -12.01
CA LEU A 430 -1.81 -29.80 -13.17
C LEU A 430 -0.68 -29.07 -13.92
N PHE A 431 0.33 -28.55 -13.22
CA PHE A 431 1.50 -27.94 -13.86
C PHE A 431 2.32 -28.99 -14.63
N SER A 432 2.55 -30.15 -14.01
CA SER A 432 3.29 -31.25 -14.63
C SER A 432 2.54 -31.84 -15.84
N GLU A 433 1.22 -31.99 -15.73
CA GLU A 433 0.34 -32.42 -16.83
C GLU A 433 0.33 -31.43 -18.00
N ALA A 434 0.51 -30.15 -17.71
CA ALA A 434 0.69 -29.10 -18.72
C ALA A 434 2.13 -29.03 -19.28
N GLY A 435 3.05 -29.90 -18.84
CA GLY A 435 4.42 -30.00 -19.33
C GLY A 435 5.43 -29.10 -18.63
N TYR A 436 5.07 -28.47 -17.50
CA TYR A 436 6.01 -27.71 -16.69
C TYR A 436 6.77 -28.65 -15.74
N GLY A 437 8.11 -28.55 -15.76
CA GLY A 437 8.97 -29.23 -14.80
C GLY A 437 9.20 -28.37 -13.56
N ASP A 438 9.29 -29.02 -12.40
CA ASP A 438 9.65 -28.36 -11.14
C ASP A 438 11.15 -28.09 -11.09
N LEU A 439 11.55 -26.83 -11.34
CA LEU A 439 12.96 -26.43 -11.38
C LEU A 439 13.55 -26.27 -9.97
N GLY A 440 12.70 -26.14 -8.96
CA GLY A 440 13.06 -25.88 -7.56
C GLY A 440 13.00 -27.11 -6.67
N GLU A 441 12.60 -28.29 -7.17
CA GLU A 441 12.40 -29.50 -6.37
C GLU A 441 13.57 -29.81 -5.41
N PRO A 442 14.85 -29.75 -5.83
CA PRO A 442 15.96 -30.09 -4.94
C PRO A 442 16.26 -29.03 -3.86
N ALA A 443 15.57 -27.87 -3.87
CA ALA A 443 15.78 -26.79 -2.91
C ALA A 443 15.23 -27.10 -1.51
N GLY A 444 14.28 -28.03 -1.39
CA GLY A 444 13.66 -28.45 -0.12
C GLY A 444 12.51 -27.55 0.35
N GLY A 445 12.22 -27.60 1.65
CA GLY A 445 11.10 -26.88 2.28
C GLY A 445 11.29 -25.37 2.34
N THR A 446 10.19 -24.63 2.30
CA THR A 446 10.17 -23.17 2.07
C THR A 446 9.53 -22.38 3.20
N THR A 447 8.94 -23.01 4.22
CA THR A 447 8.49 -22.29 5.42
C THR A 447 9.68 -21.85 6.29
N SER A 448 9.55 -20.72 7.02
CA SER A 448 10.66 -20.19 7.83
C SER A 448 11.04 -21.02 9.05
N GLU A 449 10.21 -21.98 9.47
CA GLU A 449 10.50 -22.90 10.59
C GLU A 449 11.80 -23.69 10.36
N GLU A 450 12.50 -24.07 11.43
CA GLU A 450 13.73 -24.89 11.36
C GLU A 450 13.55 -26.23 12.10
N PRO A 451 13.54 -27.38 11.40
CA PRO A 451 13.58 -27.53 9.94
C PRO A 451 12.27 -27.07 9.26
N PRO A 452 12.29 -26.73 7.97
CA PRO A 452 11.08 -26.30 7.26
C PRO A 452 10.10 -27.45 7.15
N ARG A 453 8.85 -27.23 7.57
CA ARG A 453 7.82 -28.28 7.59
C ARG A 453 7.13 -28.51 6.26
N ARG A 454 7.01 -27.48 5.43
CA ARG A 454 6.28 -27.53 4.16
C ARG A 454 7.11 -26.92 3.04
N ARG A 455 6.79 -27.34 1.82
CA ARG A 455 7.29 -26.73 0.59
C ARG A 455 6.07 -26.20 -0.15
N ILE A 456 5.89 -24.89 -0.12
CA ILE A 456 4.75 -24.21 -0.73
C ILE A 456 5.14 -23.16 -1.77
N ASP A 457 6.43 -22.84 -1.88
CA ASP A 457 6.97 -21.93 -2.88
C ASP A 457 7.67 -22.71 -4.00
N TYR A 458 7.34 -22.39 -5.26
CA TYR A 458 7.75 -23.18 -6.42
C TYR A 458 8.30 -22.31 -7.55
N ILE A 459 9.13 -22.92 -8.40
CA ILE A 459 9.55 -22.39 -9.70
C ILE A 459 9.33 -23.49 -10.73
N TRP A 460 8.24 -23.39 -11.48
CA TRP A 460 7.87 -24.28 -12.58
C TRP A 460 8.40 -23.75 -13.90
N GLY A 461 8.86 -24.61 -14.81
CA GLY A 461 9.42 -24.18 -16.09
C GLY A 461 9.07 -25.11 -17.26
N VAL A 462 8.81 -24.51 -18.42
CA VAL A 462 8.66 -25.21 -19.71
C VAL A 462 9.63 -24.60 -20.73
N GLY A 463 10.28 -25.43 -21.55
CA GLY A 463 11.29 -24.98 -22.52
C GLY A 463 12.57 -24.42 -21.87
N VAL A 464 12.78 -24.67 -20.58
CA VAL A 464 13.92 -24.21 -19.78
C VAL A 464 14.43 -25.34 -18.89
N ILE A 465 15.66 -25.23 -18.43
CA ILE A 465 16.25 -26.10 -17.40
C ILE A 465 16.70 -25.29 -16.20
N GLY A 466 16.55 -25.86 -15.02
CA GLY A 466 17.02 -25.28 -13.75
C GLY A 466 18.38 -25.84 -13.36
N SER A 467 19.17 -25.04 -12.66
CA SER A 467 20.42 -25.47 -12.04
C SER A 467 20.65 -24.72 -10.73
N SER A 468 21.38 -25.37 -9.82
CA SER A 468 21.66 -24.86 -8.47
C SER A 468 20.42 -24.40 -7.68
N PRO A 469 19.32 -25.17 -7.65
CA PRO A 469 18.15 -24.83 -6.84
C PRO A 469 18.52 -24.84 -5.35
N HIS A 470 18.15 -23.80 -4.62
CA HIS A 470 18.36 -23.72 -3.17
C HIS A 470 17.36 -22.77 -2.52
N THR A 471 17.15 -22.97 -1.21
CA THR A 471 16.37 -22.05 -0.38
C THR A 471 17.29 -21.12 0.40
N VAL A 472 16.83 -19.89 0.62
CA VAL A 472 17.54 -18.89 1.40
C VAL A 472 16.77 -18.62 2.68
N MET A 473 17.35 -19.04 3.80
CA MET A 473 16.77 -18.83 5.12
C MET A 473 17.18 -17.45 5.64
N ALA A 474 16.18 -16.63 5.95
CA ALA A 474 16.35 -15.36 6.61
C ALA A 474 15.22 -15.12 7.62
N LEU A 475 15.34 -15.71 8.81
CA LEU A 475 14.31 -15.69 9.87
C LEU A 475 13.78 -14.29 10.21
N GLY A 476 14.62 -13.27 10.06
CA GLY A 476 14.26 -11.88 10.32
C GLY A 476 13.75 -11.10 9.10
N ALA A 477 13.63 -11.72 7.93
CA ALA A 477 13.21 -11.02 6.70
C ALA A 477 11.75 -11.31 6.31
N SER A 478 11.32 -12.58 6.39
CA SER A 478 9.95 -13.04 6.08
C SER A 478 9.68 -14.35 6.84
N ASP A 479 8.41 -14.77 6.92
CA ASP A 479 7.99 -16.11 7.36
C ASP A 479 8.08 -17.18 6.26
N HIS A 480 8.52 -16.80 5.06
CA HIS A 480 8.95 -17.70 3.99
C HIS A 480 10.48 -17.69 3.81
N ARG A 481 10.99 -18.78 3.25
CA ARG A 481 12.33 -18.87 2.65
C ARG A 481 12.19 -18.61 1.16
N ALA A 482 13.05 -17.76 0.62
CA ALA A 482 13.09 -17.56 -0.82
C ALA A 482 13.60 -18.82 -1.53
N VAL A 483 13.13 -19.06 -2.76
CA VAL A 483 13.65 -20.13 -3.62
C VAL A 483 14.39 -19.49 -4.78
N VAL A 484 15.62 -19.95 -5.02
CA VAL A 484 16.52 -19.42 -6.05
C VAL A 484 16.92 -20.52 -7.02
N VAL A 485 16.87 -20.23 -8.32
CA VAL A 485 17.25 -21.15 -9.39
C VAL A 485 17.98 -20.37 -10.50
N ASN A 486 19.04 -20.95 -11.07
CA ASN A 486 19.59 -20.47 -12.34
C ASN A 486 18.84 -21.15 -13.50
N VAL A 487 18.09 -20.37 -14.26
CA VAL A 487 17.26 -20.83 -15.38
C VAL A 487 18.03 -20.65 -16.68
N THR A 488 18.10 -21.70 -17.50
CA THR A 488 18.70 -21.67 -18.84
C THR A 488 17.67 -22.05 -19.88
N LYS A 489 17.51 -21.22 -20.93
CA LYS A 489 16.65 -21.56 -22.07
C LYS A 489 17.20 -22.77 -22.80
N GLN A 490 16.31 -23.72 -23.13
CA GLN A 490 16.68 -24.80 -24.04
C GLN A 490 16.66 -24.24 -25.47
N SER A 491 17.81 -24.24 -26.14
CA SER A 491 17.81 -24.17 -27.61
C SER A 491 16.99 -25.36 -28.11
N ARG A 492 15.97 -25.11 -28.95
CA ARG A 492 15.02 -26.13 -29.45
C ARG A 492 15.72 -27.48 -29.72
N PRO A 493 15.15 -28.63 -29.29
CA PRO A 493 15.57 -29.91 -29.84
C PRO A 493 15.33 -29.99 -31.35
#